data_AF-A0A4Y2X358-F1
#
_entry.id   AF-A0A4Y2X358-F1
#
_cell.length_a   1.000
_cell.length_b   1.000
_cell.length_c   1.000
_cell.angle_alpha   90.00
_cell.angle_beta   90.00
_cell.angle_gamma   90.00
#
_symmetry.space_group_name_H-M   'P 1'
#
loop_
_entity.id
_entity.type
_entity.pdbx_description
1 polymer ?
#
loop_
_entity_poly.entity_id
_entity_poly.type
_entity_poly.pdbx_seq_one_letter_code
_entity_poly.pdbx_strand_id
1 'polypeptide(L)'
;MWKKLWPSLTDSSEVEQGEANKSEIPPLIKCIPGCEDATEHNVTEWLSCDTEANQLYTDEEIISLVQNKPQDDSDLEETDEPENVLVSHSEAANALEIALRYIEQSENATSTDIMFKRHLA
;
A
#
# COMPACT_ATOMS: atom_id res chain seq x y z
N MET A 1 -11.09 7.74 -8.79
CA MET A 1 -11.43 6.32 -8.56
C MET A 1 -11.85 6.09 -7.10
N TRP A 2 -11.12 6.62 -6.12
CA TRP A 2 -11.46 6.57 -4.68
C TRP A 2 -12.84 7.15 -4.31
N LYS A 3 -13.28 8.26 -4.93
CA LYS A 3 -14.63 8.85 -4.71
C LYS A 3 -15.81 7.89 -4.97
N LYS A 4 -15.61 6.81 -5.73
CA LYS A 4 -16.65 5.78 -5.97
C LYS A 4 -16.78 4.78 -4.82
N LEU A 5 -15.77 4.67 -3.96
CA LEU A 5 -15.75 3.76 -2.83
C LEU A 5 -16.45 4.35 -1.60
N TRP A 6 -16.58 5.68 -1.52
CA TRP A 6 -17.23 6.35 -0.37
C TRP A 6 -18.06 7.58 -0.81
N PRO A 7 -19.29 7.37 -1.30
CA PRO A 7 -20.11 8.44 -1.89
C PRO A 7 -20.55 9.55 -0.91
N SER A 8 -20.54 9.27 0.40
CA SER A 8 -20.92 10.23 1.43
C SER A 8 -19.82 11.22 1.80
N LEU A 9 -18.63 11.10 1.19
CA LEU A 9 -17.55 12.05 1.42
C LEU A 9 -17.79 13.29 0.55
N THR A 10 -18.52 14.25 1.10
CA THR A 10 -18.56 15.62 0.56
C THR A 10 -17.14 16.18 0.52
N ASP A 11 -16.77 16.90 -0.55
CA ASP A 11 -15.55 17.73 -0.59
C ASP A 11 -15.71 18.81 0.48
N SER A 12 -15.41 18.46 1.72
CA SER A 12 -15.31 19.40 2.82
C SER A 12 -13.88 19.93 2.78
N SER A 13 -13.68 21.03 2.06
CA SER A 13 -12.40 21.77 2.07
C SER A 13 -12.18 22.54 3.37
N GLU A 14 -13.01 22.33 4.39
CA GLU A 14 -12.69 22.68 5.76
C GLU A 14 -12.14 21.44 6.45
N VAL A 15 -10.81 21.39 6.58
CA VAL A 15 -10.13 20.48 7.49
C VAL A 15 -10.35 21.01 8.90
N GLU A 16 -11.57 20.86 9.41
CA GLU A 16 -11.71 20.69 10.84
C GLU A 16 -11.02 19.37 11.14
N GLN A 17 -9.84 19.46 11.75
CA GLN A 17 -9.21 18.34 12.44
C GLN A 17 -10.14 17.98 13.59
N GLY A 18 -11.24 17.29 13.26
CA GLY A 18 -12.15 16.72 14.23
C GLY A 18 -11.28 15.86 15.12
N GLU A 19 -11.21 16.23 16.39
CA GLU A 19 -10.57 15.41 17.41
C GLU A 19 -11.33 14.09 17.39
N ALA A 20 -10.83 13.14 16.59
CA ALA A 20 -11.43 11.83 16.47
C ALA A 20 -11.47 11.30 17.90
N ASN A 21 -12.68 11.06 18.40
CA ASN A 21 -12.95 10.59 19.74
C ASN A 21 -12.14 9.32 19.99
N LYS A 22 -10.92 9.50 20.53
CA LYS A 22 -9.91 8.43 20.66
C LYS A 22 -10.42 7.25 21.47
N SER A 23 -11.48 7.44 22.26
CA SER A 23 -12.19 6.41 23.01
C SER A 23 -13.10 5.49 22.17
N GLU A 24 -13.55 5.90 20.98
CA GLU A 24 -14.46 5.12 20.13
C GLU A 24 -13.75 4.33 19.03
N ILE A 25 -12.53 4.70 18.67
CA ILE A 25 -11.74 4.03 17.64
C ILE A 25 -11.29 2.60 18.03
N PRO A 26 -10.80 2.34 19.26
CA PRO A 26 -10.36 1.00 19.65
C PRO A 26 -11.42 -0.10 19.49
N PRO A 27 -12.69 0.08 19.92
CA PRO A 27 -13.70 -0.96 19.71
C PRO A 27 -14.05 -1.16 18.23
N LEU A 28 -13.97 -0.12 17.39
CA LEU A 28 -14.27 -0.23 15.96
C LEU A 28 -13.20 -1.03 15.20
N ILE A 29 -11.92 -0.85 15.54
CA ILE A 29 -10.81 -1.57 14.92
C ILE A 29 -10.94 -3.08 15.14
N LYS A 30 -11.39 -3.49 16.32
CA LYS A 30 -11.61 -4.92 16.64
C LYS A 30 -12.75 -5.57 15.85
N CYS A 31 -13.62 -4.78 15.21
CA CYS A 31 -14.65 -5.29 14.32
C CYS A 31 -14.14 -5.58 12.90
N ILE A 32 -12.91 -5.20 12.56
CA ILE A 32 -12.30 -5.47 11.27
C ILE A 32 -11.74 -6.91 11.30
N PRO A 33 -12.16 -7.80 10.36
CA PRO A 33 -11.62 -9.15 10.30
C PRO A 33 -10.09 -9.15 10.17
N GLY A 34 -9.40 -9.86 11.06
CA GLY A 34 -7.92 -9.89 11.12
C GLY A 34 -7.30 -8.80 12.01
N CYS A 35 -8.10 -8.00 12.71
CA CYS A 35 -7.65 -6.99 13.68
C CYS A 35 -8.18 -7.26 15.10
N GLU A 36 -8.65 -8.48 15.39
CA GLU A 36 -9.22 -8.87 16.68
C GLU A 36 -8.22 -8.66 17.84
N ASP A 37 -6.93 -8.87 17.56
CA ASP A 37 -5.82 -8.74 18.50
C ASP A 37 -5.23 -7.32 18.59
N ALA A 38 -5.82 -6.34 17.91
CA ALA A 38 -5.34 -4.96 17.96
C ALA A 38 -5.41 -4.42 19.40
N THR A 39 -4.27 -3.99 19.91
CA THR A 39 -4.14 -3.47 21.28
C THR A 39 -4.36 -1.95 21.31
N GLU A 40 -4.73 -1.43 22.48
CA GLU A 40 -4.85 0.02 22.70
C GLU A 40 -3.53 0.76 22.41
N HIS A 41 -2.40 0.11 22.67
CA HIS A 41 -1.09 0.62 22.29
C HIS A 41 -0.96 0.78 20.77
N ASN A 42 -1.36 -0.22 19.97
CA ASN A 42 -1.30 -0.12 18.51
C ASN A 42 -2.19 1.01 17.99
N VAL A 43 -3.40 1.13 18.54
CA VAL A 43 -4.32 2.21 18.16
C VAL A 43 -3.76 3.58 18.52
N THR A 44 -3.16 3.71 19.71
CA THR A 44 -2.55 4.96 20.16
C THR A 44 -1.33 5.33 19.32
N GLU A 45 -0.49 4.35 19.00
CA GLU A 45 0.67 4.51 18.12
C GLU A 45 0.25 5.04 16.74
N TRP A 46 -0.74 4.41 16.10
CA TRP A 46 -1.27 4.88 14.81
C TRP A 46 -1.87 6.27 14.86
N LEU A 47 -2.64 6.57 15.91
CA LEU A 47 -3.25 7.90 16.09
C LEU A 47 -2.24 8.99 16.51
N SER A 48 -1.05 8.60 16.98
CA SER A 48 0.02 9.52 17.37
C SER A 48 0.97 9.88 16.23
N CYS A 49 0.92 9.14 15.11
CA CYS A 49 1.76 9.41 13.94
C CYS A 49 1.50 10.78 13.30
N ASP A 50 0.30 11.33 13.48
CA ASP A 50 -0.12 12.57 12.83
C ASP A 50 0.31 13.84 13.58
N THR A 51 0.85 13.74 14.81
CA THR A 51 1.11 14.92 15.65
C THR A 51 2.47 15.58 15.48
N GLU A 52 3.52 14.86 15.08
CA GLU A 52 4.89 15.42 15.07
C GLU A 52 5.57 15.42 13.68
N ALA A 53 5.12 14.60 12.73
CA ALA A 53 5.79 14.42 11.44
C ALA A 53 4.97 14.87 10.22
N ASN A 54 3.69 15.22 10.40
CA ASN A 54 2.84 15.63 9.28
C ASN A 54 3.07 17.10 8.94
N GLN A 55 4.23 17.42 8.38
CA GLN A 55 4.49 18.73 7.77
C GLN A 55 3.50 18.91 6.63
N LEU A 56 2.60 19.87 6.77
CA LEU A 56 1.70 20.27 5.70
C LEU A 56 2.53 21.01 4.64
N TYR A 57 2.87 20.33 3.57
CA TYR A 57 3.50 20.94 2.42
C TYR A 57 2.46 21.64 1.55
N THR A 58 2.77 22.85 1.10
CA THR A 58 2.02 23.49 0.02
C THR A 58 2.36 22.85 -1.32
N ASP A 59 1.51 23.03 -2.33
CA ASP A 59 1.75 22.51 -3.68
C ASP A 59 3.11 22.97 -4.22
N GLU A 60 3.51 24.22 -3.94
CA GLU A 60 4.80 24.78 -4.35
C GLU A 60 5.99 24.10 -3.64
N GLU A 61 5.85 23.78 -2.35
CA GLU A 61 6.88 23.08 -1.59
C GLU A 61 7.05 21.65 -2.12
N ILE A 62 5.95 20.94 -2.40
CA ILE A 62 5.99 19.59 -2.99
C ILE A 62 6.71 19.63 -4.35
N ILE A 63 6.33 20.58 -5.22
CA ILE A 63 6.95 20.74 -6.54
C ILE A 63 8.45 21.01 -6.40
N SER A 64 8.85 21.87 -5.46
CA SER A 64 10.25 22.20 -5.18
C SER A 64 11.04 20.97 -4.68
N LEU A 65 10.50 20.18 -3.76
CA LEU A 65 11.15 18.95 -3.27
C LEU A 65 11.38 17.93 -4.37
N VAL A 66 10.42 17.77 -5.28
CA VAL A 66 10.53 16.82 -6.40
C VAL A 66 11.55 17.29 -7.43
N GLN A 67 11.64 18.60 -7.68
CA GLN A 67 12.52 19.17 -8.69
C GLN A 67 13.97 19.36 -8.22
N ASN A 68 14.20 19.54 -6.92
CA ASN A 68 15.53 19.85 -6.37
C ASN A 68 16.32 18.63 -5.86
N LYS A 69 15.96 17.40 -6.23
CA LYS A 69 16.83 16.25 -5.91
C LYS A 69 18.19 16.45 -6.60
N PRO A 70 19.32 16.45 -5.86
CA PRO A 70 20.62 16.43 -6.50
C PRO A 70 20.68 15.17 -7.36
N GLN A 71 20.97 15.36 -8.64
CA GLN A 71 21.41 14.28 -9.50
C GLN A 71 22.71 13.78 -8.87
N ASP A 72 22.66 12.61 -8.25
CA ASP A 72 23.85 11.94 -7.76
C ASP A 72 24.62 11.45 -9.00
N ASP A 73 25.34 12.38 -9.63
CA ASP A 73 26.28 12.15 -10.73
C ASP A 73 27.57 11.50 -10.19
N SER A 74 27.41 10.52 -9.29
CA SER A 74 28.47 9.57 -8.96
C SER A 74 28.66 8.66 -10.17
N ASP A 75 29.56 9.10 -11.04
CA ASP A 75 30.19 8.38 -12.14
C ASP A 75 30.76 7.03 -11.63
N LEU A 76 29.93 5.99 -11.67
CA LEU A 76 30.34 4.60 -11.55
C LEU A 76 29.90 3.92 -12.85
N GLU A 77 30.81 3.92 -13.82
CA GLU A 77 30.80 2.92 -14.87
C GLU A 77 30.91 1.53 -14.23
N GLU A 78 29.75 0.89 -14.05
CA GLU A 78 29.62 -0.55 -14.17
C GLU A 78 28.46 -0.79 -15.13
N THR A 79 28.76 -0.71 -16.43
CA THR A 79 27.97 -1.40 -17.45
C THR A 79 28.06 -2.89 -17.19
N ASP A 80 27.25 -3.37 -16.26
CA ASP A 80 26.52 -4.62 -16.44
C ASP A 80 25.09 -4.18 -16.78
N GLU A 81 24.89 -3.82 -18.04
CA GLU A 81 23.54 -3.74 -18.60
C GLU A 81 22.92 -5.12 -18.35
N PRO A 82 21.88 -5.26 -17.49
CA PRO A 82 21.26 -6.57 -17.35
C PRO A 82 20.75 -6.89 -18.75
N GLU A 83 21.25 -7.99 -19.31
CA GLU A 83 20.78 -8.50 -20.59
C GLU A 83 19.25 -8.42 -20.55
N ASN A 84 18.72 -7.49 -21.34
CA ASN A 84 17.34 -7.06 -21.26
C ASN A 84 16.48 -8.11 -21.95
N VAL A 85 16.48 -9.31 -21.38
CA VAL A 85 15.54 -10.38 -21.69
C VAL A 85 14.19 -9.90 -21.18
N LEU A 86 13.58 -9.01 -21.96
CA LEU A 86 12.22 -8.55 -21.76
C LEU A 86 11.33 -9.77 -22.01
N VAL A 87 10.98 -10.47 -20.92
CA VAL A 87 10.00 -11.54 -20.95
C VAL A 87 8.73 -10.98 -21.57
N SER A 88 8.24 -11.61 -22.63
CA SER A 88 6.99 -11.17 -23.27
C SER A 88 5.83 -11.30 -22.29
N HIS A 89 4.81 -10.45 -22.41
CA HIS A 89 3.61 -10.56 -21.56
C HIS A 89 2.99 -11.96 -21.58
N SER A 90 3.00 -12.62 -22.75
CA SER A 90 2.51 -14.00 -22.88
C SER A 90 3.37 -15.01 -22.13
N GLU A 91 4.67 -14.81 -22.08
CA GLU A 91 5.61 -15.71 -21.42
C GLU A 91 5.55 -15.54 -19.91
N ALA A 92 5.44 -14.29 -19.43
CA ALA A 92 5.17 -14.00 -18.03
C ALA A 92 3.81 -14.57 -17.57
N ALA A 93 2.76 -14.42 -18.39
CA ALA A 93 1.44 -14.97 -18.09
C ALA A 93 1.45 -16.50 -18.05
N ASN A 94 2.13 -17.16 -18.99
CA ASN A 94 2.26 -18.62 -19.01
C ASN A 94 3.06 -19.13 -17.79
N ALA A 95 4.17 -18.47 -17.44
CA ALA A 95 4.95 -18.82 -16.25
C ALA A 95 4.12 -18.69 -14.97
N LEU A 96 3.30 -17.64 -14.85
CA LEU A 96 2.38 -17.45 -13.74
C LEU A 96 1.32 -18.55 -13.67
N GLU A 97 0.71 -18.92 -14.81
CA GLU A 97 -0.27 -20.01 -14.87
C GLU A 97 0.33 -21.35 -14.42
N ILE A 98 1.56 -21.66 -14.84
CA ILE A 98 2.27 -22.88 -14.44
C ILE A 98 2.53 -22.88 -12.93
N ALA A 99 2.96 -21.75 -12.37
CA ALA A 99 3.20 -21.62 -10.93
C ALA A 99 1.91 -21.79 -10.11
N LEU A 100 0.80 -21.19 -10.55
CA LEU A 100 -0.50 -21.35 -9.91
C LEU A 100 -0.98 -22.80 -9.93
N ARG A 101 -0.84 -23.48 -11.07
CA ARG A 101 -1.19 -24.90 -11.21
C ARG A 101 -0.37 -25.80 -10.29
N TYR A 102 0.92 -25.50 -10.11
CA TYR A 102 1.78 -26.23 -9.18
C TYR A 102 1.32 -26.05 -7.72
N ILE A 103 0.98 -24.81 -7.33
CA ILE A 103 0.49 -24.51 -5.99
C ILE A 103 -0.84 -25.23 -5.74
N GLU A 104 -1.77 -25.23 -6.70
CA GLU A 104 -3.05 -25.93 -6.61
C GLU A 104 -2.92 -27.44 -6.40
N GLN A 105 -1.83 -28.04 -6.90
CA GLN A 105 -1.53 -29.46 -6.72
C GLN A 105 -0.77 -29.75 -5.42
N SER A 106 -0.31 -28.73 -4.70
CA SER A 106 0.44 -28.92 -3.46
C SER A 106 -0.49 -29.36 -2.32
N GLU A 107 -0.05 -30.35 -1.54
CA GLU A 107 -0.82 -30.91 -0.42
C GLU A 107 -1.10 -29.90 0.70
N ASN A 108 -0.36 -28.79 0.73
CA ASN A 108 -0.46 -27.72 1.71
C ASN A 108 -1.33 -26.53 1.25
N ALA A 109 -1.88 -26.56 0.03
CA ALA A 109 -2.68 -25.44 -0.46
C ALA A 109 -4.11 -25.47 0.09
N THR A 110 -4.50 -24.41 0.80
CA THR A 110 -5.88 -24.24 1.24
C THR A 110 -6.72 -23.69 0.10
N SER A 111 -8.03 -24.02 0.05
CA SER A 111 -8.94 -23.46 -0.96
C SER A 111 -8.95 -21.92 -0.98
N THR A 112 -8.73 -21.29 0.17
CA THR A 112 -8.58 -19.84 0.34
C THR A 112 -7.32 -19.30 -0.36
N ASP A 113 -6.18 -19.99 -0.25
CA ASP A 113 -4.92 -19.62 -0.90
C ASP A 113 -5.07 -19.61 -2.42
N ILE A 114 -5.82 -20.57 -2.96
CA ILE A 114 -6.09 -20.71 -4.39
C ILE A 114 -7.01 -19.58 -4.87
N MET A 115 -8.07 -19.26 -4.13
CA MET A 115 -9.00 -18.19 -4.50
C MET A 115 -8.32 -16.81 -4.52
N PHE A 116 -7.52 -16.47 -3.51
CA PHE A 116 -6.84 -15.17 -3.47
C PHE A 116 -5.75 -15.05 -4.54
N LYS A 117 -5.00 -16.11 -4.82
CA LYS A 117 -3.94 -16.08 -5.84
C LYS A 117 -4.49 -15.99 -7.27
N ARG A 118 -5.67 -16.55 -7.56
CA ARG A 118 -6.36 -16.37 -8.85
C ARG A 118 -7.02 -15.00 -9.02
N HIS A 119 -7.37 -14.31 -7.94
CA HIS A 119 -7.94 -12.96 -8.01
C HIS A 119 -6.87 -11.88 -8.25
N LEU A 120 -5.63 -12.16 -7.87
CA LEU A 120 -4.47 -11.25 -8.01
C LEU A 120 -3.73 -11.40 -9.34
N ALA A 121 -4.03 -12.44 -10.12
CA ALA A 121 -3.52 -12.67 -11.47
C ALA A 121 -4.48 -12.06 -12.52
#